data_AF-A0A3P7QVP4-F1
#
_entry.id   AF-A0A3P7QVP4-F1
#
_cell.length_a   1.000
_cell.length_b   1.000
_cell.length_c   1.000
_cell.angle_alpha   90.00
_cell.angle_beta   90.00
_cell.angle_gamma   90.00
#
_symmetry.space_group_name_H-M   'P 1'
#
loop_
_entity.id
_entity.type
_entity.pdbx_description
1 polymer ?
#
loop_
_entity_poly.entity_id
_entity_poly.type
_entity_poly.pdbx_seq_one_letter_code
_entity_poly.pdbx_strand_id
1 'polypeptide(L)' 'MEENLGIDKRVTRFMLPIGATINMDGTALYEAVASIFIAQINGRDLALSEVVIVR' A
#
# COMPACT_ATOMS: atom_id res chain seq x y z
N MET A 1 5.43 19.98 -5.36
CA MET A 1 4.62 19.62 -6.54
C MET A 1 4.27 20.85 -7.37
N GLU A 2 3.73 21.89 -6.76
CA GLU A 2 3.32 23.10 -7.50
C GLU A 2 4.52 23.86 -8.08
N GLU A 3 5.56 24.12 -7.27
CA GLU A 3 6.75 24.88 -7.73
C GLU A 3 7.81 23.98 -8.39
N ASN A 4 8.12 22.83 -7.78
CA ASN A 4 9.17 21.93 -8.29
C ASN A 4 8.77 21.13 -9.55
N LEU A 5 7.48 20.90 -9.76
CA LEU A 5 6.96 20.12 -10.91
C LEU A 5 5.98 20.92 -11.77
N GLY A 6 5.73 22.20 -11.46
CA GLY A 6 4.86 23.08 -12.24
C GLY A 6 3.38 22.67 -12.25
N ILE A 7 2.93 21.83 -11.32
CA ILE A 7 1.56 21.28 -11.31
C ILE A 7 0.56 22.35 -10.84
N ASP A 8 -0.61 22.44 -11.49
CA ASP A 8 -1.66 23.38 -11.15
C ASP A 8 -2.08 23.24 -9.66
N LYS A 9 -2.11 24.38 -8.97
CA LYS A 9 -2.49 24.52 -7.56
C LYS A 9 -3.86 23.89 -7.25
N ARG A 10 -4.83 24.00 -8.16
CA ARG A 10 -6.18 23.45 -7.99
C ARG A 10 -6.17 21.93 -7.97
N VAL A 11 -5.39 21.31 -8.85
CA VAL A 11 -5.25 19.84 -8.90
C VAL A 11 -4.56 19.34 -7.64
N THR A 12 -3.45 19.98 -7.25
CA THR A 12 -2.64 19.58 -6.11
C THR A 12 -3.40 19.70 -4.79
N ARG A 13 -4.12 20.81 -4.57
CA ARG A 13 -4.94 21.03 -3.36
C ARG A 13 -6.13 20.08 -3.23
N PHE A 14 -6.66 19.59 -4.35
CA PHE A 14 -7.75 18.61 -4.32
C PHE A 14 -7.23 17.18 -4.12
N MET A 15 -6.16 16.81 -4.82
CA MET A 15 -5.64 15.43 -4.81
C MET A 15 -4.83 15.09 -3.56
N LEU A 16 -4.02 16.01 -3.02
CA LEU A 16 -3.13 15.69 -1.90
C LEU A 16 -3.86 15.22 -0.62
N PRO A 17 -4.94 15.87 -0.15
CA PRO A 17 -5.64 15.42 1.06
C PRO A 17 -6.35 14.07 0.88
N ILE A 18 -6.91 13.84 -0.32
CA ILE A 18 -7.55 12.57 -0.68
C ILE A 18 -6.50 11.46 -0.74
N GLY A 19 -5.40 11.71 -1.45
CA GLY A 19 -4.28 10.78 -1.58
C GLY A 19 -3.65 10.45 -0.23
N ALA A 20 -3.46 11.43 0.66
CA ALA A 20 -2.89 11.19 1.99
C ALA A 20 -3.76 10.29 2.88
N THR A 21 -5.07 10.21 2.64
CA THR A 21 -6.00 9.40 3.44
C THR A 21 -6.27 8.04 2.81
N ILE A 22 -6.36 7.98 1.47
CA ILE A 22 -6.73 6.78 0.72
C ILE A 22 -5.51 5.98 0.27
N ASN A 23 -4.34 6.63 0.10
CA ASN A 23 -3.11 5.91 -0.23
C ASN A 23 -2.67 5.08 0.98
N MET A 24 -3.05 3.82 0.94
CA MET A 24 -2.69 2.81 1.92
C MET A 24 -1.73 1.79 1.30
N ASP A 25 -0.93 2.18 0.31
CA ASP A 25 -0.01 1.26 -0.38
C ASP A 25 1.03 0.70 0.61
N GLY A 26 1.53 1.55 1.51
CA GLY A 26 2.46 1.15 2.57
C GLY A 26 1.81 0.21 3.60
N THR A 27 0.57 0.48 3.99
CA THR A 27 -0.20 -0.37 4.91
C THR A 27 -0.48 -1.74 4.28
N ALA A 28 -0.94 -1.76 3.02
CA ALA A 28 -1.22 -2.99 2.30
C ALA A 28 0.04 -3.85 2.12
N LEU A 29 1.19 -3.22 1.79
CA LEU A 29 2.46 -3.93 1.72
C LEU A 29 2.88 -4.50 3.08
N TYR A 30 2.73 -3.71 4.15
CA TYR A 30 3.06 -4.15 5.49
C TYR A 30 2.21 -5.34 5.93
N GLU A 31 0.89 -5.28 5.73
CA GLU A 31 -0.04 -6.37 6.08
C GLU A 31 0.23 -7.65 5.28
N ALA A 32 0.52 -7.53 3.98
CA ALA A 32 0.87 -8.67 3.14
C ALA A 32 2.16 -9.35 3.62
N VAL A 33 3.22 -8.58 3.88
CA VAL A 33 4.51 -9.11 4.35
C VAL A 33 4.39 -9.71 5.75
N ALA A 34 3.65 -9.04 6.67
CA ALA A 34 3.42 -9.54 8.02
C ALA A 34 2.67 -10.89 8.00
N SER A 35 1.64 -11.01 7.17
CA SER A 35 0.88 -12.26 7.02
C SER A 35 1.76 -13.41 6.51
N ILE A 36 2.60 -13.15 5.50
CA ILE A 36 3.54 -14.15 4.97
C ILE A 36 4.55 -14.55 6.05
N PHE A 37 5.11 -13.59 6.77
CA PHE A 37 6.07 -13.83 7.85
C PHE A 37 5.48 -14.73 8.96
N ILE A 38 4.24 -14.46 9.37
CA ILE A 38 3.53 -15.26 10.37
C ILE A 38 3.28 -16.69 9.86
N ALA A 39 2.94 -16.88 8.59
CA ALA A 39 2.76 -18.22 8.03
C ALA A 39 4.06 -19.02 8.04
N GLN A 40 5.16 -18.39 7.60
CA GLN A 40 6.48 -19.01 7.52
C GLN A 40 7.03 -19.43 8.89
N ILE A 41 6.89 -18.59 9.93
CA ILE A 41 7.38 -18.93 11.28
C ILE A 41 6.59 -20.09 11.91
N ASN A 42 5.34 -20.29 11.48
CA ASN A 42 4.51 -21.44 11.87
C ASN A 42 4.71 -22.67 10.97
N GLY A 43 5.69 -22.64 10.05
CA GLY A 43 6.01 -23.77 9.17
C GLY A 43 4.97 -24.03 8.06
N ARG A 44 4.13 -23.04 7.74
CA ARG A 44 3.21 -23.11 6.60
C ARG A 44 3.86 -22.48 5.37
N ASP A 45 4.05 -23.30 4.33
CA ASP A 45 4.33 -22.78 2.99
C ASP A 45 3.04 -22.25 2.37
N LEU A 46 3.08 -21.01 1.91
CA LEU A 46 1.95 -20.34 1.24
C LEU A 46 2.03 -20.57 -0.27
N ALA A 47 0.93 -21.01 -0.87
CA ALA A 47 0.77 -21.02 -2.31
C ALA A 47 0.54 -19.59 -2.83
N LEU A 48 0.89 -19.35 -4.11
CA LEU A 48 0.72 -18.04 -4.75
C LEU A 48 -0.73 -17.51 -4.65
N SER A 49 -1.73 -18.40 -4.67
CA SER A 49 -3.15 -18.04 -4.52
C SER A 49 -3.49 -17.48 -3.14
N GLU A 50 -2.84 -17.97 -2.09
CA GLU A 50 -3.02 -17.51 -0.69
C GLU A 50 -2.30 -16.18 -0.45
N VAL A 51 -1.24 -15.91 -1.20
CA VAL A 51 -0.56 -14.60 -1.17
C VAL A 51 -1.38 -13.52 -1.90
N VAL A 52 -2.03 -13.86 -3.02
CA VAL A 52 -2.87 -12.93 -3.78
C VAL A 52 -4.15 -12.59 -3.02
N ILE A 53 -4.76 -13.59 -2.38
CA ILE A 53 -5.94 -13.42 -1.55
C ILE A 53 -5.50 -13.78 -0.14
N VAL A 54 -4.85 -12.85 0.56
CA VAL A 54 -4.38 -13.04 1.94
C VAL A 54 -5.48 -13.76 2.75
N ARG A 55 -5.23 -15.04 3.07
CA ARG A 55 -6.18 -15.98 3.69
C ARG A 55 -5.49 -16.88 4.70
#